data_AF-A0A1Z1XBC4-F1
#
_entry.id   AF-A0A1Z1XBC4-F1
#
_cell.length_a   1.000
_cell.length_b   1.000
_cell.length_c   1.000
_cell.angle_alpha   90.00
_cell.angle_beta   90.00
_cell.angle_gamma   90.00
#
_symmetry.space_group_name_H-M   'P 1'
#
loop_
_entity.id
_entity.type
_entity.pdbx_description
1 polymer ?
#
loop_
_entity_poly.entity_id
_entity_poly.type
_entity_poly.pdbx_seq_one_letter_code
_entity_poly.pdbx_strand_id
1 'polypeptide(L)'
;MNKWCTTPIFSLDLLQIDAVFMPVKKVNYTVEELKTSPSLVKDKLILEIWTNGSIMPQEAIIQASNILTDLFTPLKYLNLKTIDNNVTKEDKKISQVLIEELQLSVRAYNCLKRAQIHSVATKNYIINCFVF
;
A
#
# COMPACT_ATOMS: atom_id res chain seq x y z
N MET A 1 11.02 -4.45 -29.54
CA MET A 1 10.12 -5.49 -30.09
C MET A 1 10.18 -6.73 -29.19
N ASN A 2 9.43 -6.66 -28.08
CA ASN A 2 8.62 -7.70 -27.45
C ASN A 2 9.20 -9.13 -27.38
N LYS A 3 10.16 -9.37 -26.48
CA LYS A 3 10.39 -10.71 -25.93
C LYS A 3 9.52 -10.89 -24.70
N TRP A 4 8.24 -11.24 -24.89
CA TRP A 4 7.34 -11.60 -23.79
C TRP A 4 6.90 -13.06 -23.93
N CYS A 5 7.21 -13.84 -22.90
CA CYS A 5 6.66 -15.15 -22.53
C CYS A 5 6.79 -16.28 -23.58
N THR A 6 7.92 -16.99 -23.56
CA THR A 6 7.90 -18.42 -23.92
C THR A 6 7.21 -19.17 -22.80
N THR A 7 5.95 -19.56 -23.01
CA THR A 7 5.30 -20.57 -22.16
C THR A 7 6.10 -21.87 -22.30
N PRO A 8 6.47 -22.54 -21.20
CA PRO A 8 7.09 -23.86 -21.31
C PRO A 8 6.10 -24.78 -22.03
N ILE A 9 6.57 -25.44 -23.08
CA ILE A 9 5.75 -26.38 -23.85
C ILE A 9 5.58 -27.61 -22.96
N PHE A 10 4.49 -27.67 -22.21
CA PHE A 10 4.14 -28.86 -21.43
C PHE A 10 3.72 -29.96 -22.39
N SER A 11 4.31 -31.15 -22.23
CA SER A 11 3.92 -32.36 -22.96
C SER A 11 2.42 -32.65 -22.73
N LEU A 12 1.74 -33.16 -23.77
CA LEU A 12 0.29 -33.44 -23.77
C LEU A 12 -0.20 -34.42 -22.68
N ASP A 13 0.73 -35.08 -21.98
CA ASP A 13 0.44 -36.06 -20.92
C ASP A 13 0.67 -35.52 -19.49
N LEU A 14 0.79 -34.20 -19.30
CA LEU A 14 0.94 -33.59 -17.97
C LEU A 14 -0.38 -33.03 -17.45
N LEU A 15 -0.86 -33.57 -16.31
CA LEU A 15 -1.90 -32.93 -15.52
C LEU A 15 -1.26 -32.01 -14.48
N GLN A 16 -1.40 -30.70 -14.67
CA GLN A 16 -0.95 -29.74 -13.67
C GLN A 16 -1.92 -29.73 -12.49
N ILE A 17 -1.38 -29.93 -11.29
CA ILE A 17 -2.10 -29.83 -10.02
C ILE A 17 -1.45 -28.72 -9.21
N ASP A 18 -2.27 -27.89 -8.56
CA ASP A 18 -1.77 -26.88 -7.66
C ASP A 18 -1.24 -27.49 -6.37
N ALA A 19 -0.04 -27.07 -5.98
CA ALA A 19 0.54 -27.49 -4.72
C ALA A 19 -0.05 -26.69 -3.55
N VAL A 20 -0.55 -27.39 -2.54
CA VAL A 20 -1.11 -26.77 -1.31
C VAL A 20 -0.06 -26.81 -0.20
N PHE A 21 0.70 -25.72 -0.06
CA PHE A 21 1.74 -25.56 0.96
C PHE A 21 1.19 -24.93 2.25
N MET A 22 0.24 -25.60 2.90
CA MET A 22 -0.33 -25.15 4.19
C MET A 22 -0.03 -26.15 5.32
N PRO A 23 1.12 -25.99 6.01
CA PRO A 23 1.51 -26.89 7.08
C PRO A 23 0.72 -26.68 8.39
N VAL A 24 0.24 -25.46 8.64
CA VAL A 24 -0.66 -25.13 9.76
C VAL A 24 -2.10 -25.24 9.31
N LYS A 25 -2.92 -26.04 9.99
CA LYS A 25 -4.32 -26.31 9.64
C LYS A 25 -5.30 -25.44 10.41
N LYS A 26 -5.02 -25.17 11.68
CA LYS A 26 -5.89 -24.36 12.55
C LYS A 26 -5.04 -23.66 13.60
N VAL A 27 -5.49 -22.48 14.01
CA VAL A 27 -4.96 -21.72 15.14
C VAL A 27 -6.13 -21.20 15.95
N ASN A 28 -6.06 -21.32 17.27
CA ASN A 28 -7.00 -20.75 18.22
C ASN A 28 -6.23 -19.96 19.29
N TYR A 29 -6.82 -18.89 19.80
CA TYR A 29 -6.21 -18.08 20.85
C TYR A 29 -7.24 -17.69 21.90
N THR A 30 -6.80 -17.67 23.15
CA THR A 30 -7.60 -17.18 24.29
C THR A 30 -6.73 -16.27 25.15
N VAL A 31 -7.32 -15.20 25.65
CA VAL A 31 -6.64 -14.21 26.50
C VAL A 31 -7.31 -14.23 27.86
N GLU A 32 -6.52 -14.47 28.89
CA GLU A 32 -6.95 -14.51 30.30
C GLU A 32 -6.27 -13.37 31.07
N GLU A 33 -7.01 -12.68 31.92
CA GLU A 33 -6.46 -11.67 32.81
C GLU A 33 -5.84 -12.35 34.06
N LEU A 34 -4.56 -12.09 34.31
CA LEU A 34 -3.81 -12.60 35.45
C LEU A 34 -3.49 -11.45 36.43
N LYS A 35 -4.21 -11.40 37.55
CA LYS A 35 -3.91 -10.48 38.67
C LYS A 35 -2.82 -11.07 39.54
N THR A 36 -1.58 -10.65 39.30
CA THR A 36 -0.40 -11.12 40.06
C THR A 36 -0.18 -10.29 41.34
N SER A 37 -0.61 -9.03 41.34
CA SER A 37 -0.61 -8.17 42.53
C SER A 37 -1.75 -7.14 42.47
N PRO A 38 -2.08 -6.47 43.58
CA PRO A 38 -3.16 -5.48 43.63
C PRO A 38 -3.02 -4.34 42.61
N SER A 39 -1.79 -4.08 42.17
CA SER A 39 -1.47 -2.98 41.26
C SER A 39 -0.95 -3.44 39.89
N LEU A 40 -0.70 -4.74 39.69
CA LEU A 40 -0.20 -5.30 38.44
C LEU A 40 -1.17 -6.33 37.86
N VAL A 41 -1.86 -5.90 36.81
CA VAL A 41 -2.61 -6.75 35.90
C VAL A 41 -1.69 -7.16 34.76
N LYS A 42 -1.65 -8.45 34.44
CA LYS A 42 -0.94 -9.02 33.28
C LYS A 42 -1.92 -9.83 32.46
N ASP A 43 -1.73 -9.86 31.15
CA ASP A 43 -2.50 -10.72 30.27
C ASP A 43 -1.73 -12.01 29.99
N LYS A 44 -2.42 -13.14 30.07
CA LYS A 44 -1.91 -14.46 29.71
C LYS A 44 -2.55 -14.86 28.38
N LEU A 45 -1.72 -15.06 27.37
CA LEU A 45 -2.14 -15.54 26.06
C LEU A 45 -1.93 -17.06 25.97
N ILE A 46 -2.98 -17.79 25.63
CA ILE A 46 -2.93 -19.23 25.35
C ILE A 46 -3.17 -19.42 23.86
N LEU A 47 -2.24 -20.10 23.19
CA LEU A 47 -2.28 -20.39 21.76
C LEU A 47 -2.36 -21.90 21.55
N GLU A 48 -3.37 -22.33 20.78
CA GLU A 48 -3.52 -23.71 20.35
C GLU A 48 -3.32 -23.78 18.83
N ILE A 49 -2.36 -24.61 18.40
CA ILE A 49 -1.95 -24.68 16.99
C ILE A 49 -1.97 -26.13 16.55
N TRP A 50 -2.66 -26.39 15.44
CA TRP A 50 -2.75 -27.70 14.81
C TRP A 50 -1.95 -27.69 13.50
N THR A 51 -0.92 -28.53 13.42
CA THR A 51 -0.11 -28.71 12.20
C THR A 51 -0.32 -30.10 11.62
N ASN A 52 0.03 -30.28 10.34
CA ASN A 52 -0.01 -31.58 9.66
C ASN A 52 1.23 -32.45 9.92
N GLY A 53 2.07 -32.07 10.90
CA GLY A 53 3.33 -32.76 11.23
C GLY A 53 4.54 -32.38 10.37
N SER A 54 4.36 -31.60 9.29
CA SER A 54 5.48 -31.13 8.45
C SER A 54 6.36 -30.08 9.14
N ILE A 55 5.84 -29.40 10.15
CA ILE A 55 6.55 -28.42 10.97
C ILE A 55 6.08 -28.54 12.42
N MET A 56 6.98 -28.35 13.38
CA MET A 56 6.59 -28.28 14.78
C MET A 56 5.84 -26.96 15.06
N PRO A 57 4.78 -26.97 15.89
CA PRO A 57 4.04 -25.75 16.23
C PRO A 57 4.91 -24.61 16.76
N GLN A 58 5.93 -24.95 17.57
CA GLN A 58 6.87 -23.98 18.13
C GLN A 58 7.71 -23.31 17.03
N GLU A 59 8.22 -24.08 16.08
CA GLU A 59 8.98 -23.56 14.94
C GLU A 59 8.10 -22.67 14.05
N ALA A 60 6.84 -23.06 13.84
CA ALA A 60 5.89 -22.26 13.08
C ALA A 60 5.67 -20.88 13.72
N ILE A 61 5.57 -20.80 15.06
CA ILE A 61 5.45 -19.53 15.79
C ILE A 61 6.72 -18.68 15.61
N ILE A 62 7.90 -19.27 15.74
CA ILE A 62 9.17 -18.55 15.59
C ILE A 62 9.28 -17.95 14.19
N GLN A 63 8.98 -18.73 13.15
CA GLN A 63 8.97 -18.24 11.77
C GLN A 63 7.94 -17.13 11.56
N ALA A 64 6.72 -17.29 12.09
CA ALA A 64 5.69 -16.27 12.01
C ALA A 64 6.11 -14.96 12.71
N SER A 65 6.76 -15.04 13.87
CA SER A 65 7.28 -13.88 14.59
C SER A 65 8.32 -13.13 13.77
N ASN A 66 9.25 -13.84 13.13
CA ASN A 66 10.29 -13.22 12.30
C ASN A 66 9.68 -12.49 11.08
N ILE A 67 8.74 -13.14 10.39
CA ILE A 67 8.02 -12.52 9.27
C ILE A 67 7.28 -11.26 9.72
N LEU A 68 6.63 -11.33 10.90
CA LEU A 68 5.93 -10.19 11.48
C LEU A 68 6.89 -9.05 11.79
N THR A 69 8.02 -9.31 12.43
CA THR A 69 9.03 -8.27 12.71
C THR A 69 9.58 -7.65 11.45
N ASP A 70 9.83 -8.44 10.41
CA ASP A 70 10.32 -7.94 9.13
C ASP A 70 9.28 -7.04 8.45
N LEU A 71 8.00 -7.41 8.53
CA LEU A 71 6.89 -6.60 8.01
C LEU A 71 6.76 -5.25 8.73
N PHE A 72 6.97 -5.21 10.05
CA PHE A 72 6.88 -3.98 10.86
C PHE A 72 8.17 -3.15 10.85
N THR A 73 9.31 -3.73 10.48
CA THR A 73 10.62 -3.03 10.48
C THR A 73 10.61 -1.72 9.67
N PRO A 74 10.04 -1.64 8.46
CA PRO A 74 9.94 -0.40 7.70
C PRO A 74 9.15 0.71 8.42
N LEU A 75 8.15 0.34 9.23
CA LEU A 75 7.31 1.30 9.95
C LEU A 75 8.10 2.09 11.00
N LYS A 76 9.17 1.50 11.55
CA LYS A 76 10.07 2.16 12.51
C LYS A 76 10.82 3.35 11.91
N TYR A 77 11.10 3.30 10.60
CA TYR A 77 11.89 4.30 9.88
C TYR A 77 11.03 5.27 9.07
N LEU A 78 9.70 5.18 9.21
CA LEU A 78 8.82 6.18 8.64
C LEU A 78 9.09 7.51 9.33
N ASN A 79 9.83 8.38 8.64
CA ASN A 79 9.79 9.81 8.89
C ASN A 79 8.40 10.30 8.51
N LEU A 80 7.46 10.19 9.45
CA LEU A 80 6.26 10.99 9.42
C LEU A 80 6.72 12.44 9.53
N LYS A 81 7.00 13.07 8.39
CA LYS A 81 7.00 14.53 8.34
C LYS A 81 5.63 14.92 8.85
N THR A 82 5.57 15.40 10.09
CA THR A 82 4.42 16.17 10.53
C THR A 82 4.21 17.18 9.44
N ILE A 83 3.02 17.17 8.83
CA ILE A 83 2.59 18.28 8.00
C ILE A 83 2.46 19.40 9.01
N ASP A 84 3.56 20.10 9.26
CA ASP A 84 3.53 21.36 9.95
C ASP A 84 2.56 22.19 9.13
N ASN A 85 1.42 22.52 9.72
CA ASN A 85 0.38 23.37 9.14
C ASN A 85 0.87 24.83 9.04
N ASN A 86 2.13 25.02 8.64
CA ASN A 86 2.69 26.26 8.18
C ASN A 86 2.85 26.12 6.67
N VAL A 87 1.71 26.13 5.96
CA VAL A 87 1.67 26.49 4.54
C VAL A 87 2.23 27.91 4.48
N THR A 88 3.55 28.00 4.27
CA THR A 88 4.22 29.24 3.93
C THR A 88 3.58 29.79 2.65
N LYS A 89 3.55 31.11 2.57
CA LYS A 89 2.78 31.96 1.63
C LYS A 89 3.15 31.78 0.14
N GLU A 90 3.76 30.67 -0.25
CA GLU A 90 4.37 30.41 -1.55
C GLU A 90 3.35 29.83 -2.54
N ASP A 91 2.38 29.02 -2.07
CA ASP A 91 1.30 28.47 -2.90
C ASP A 91 0.34 29.53 -3.45
N LYS A 92 0.25 30.70 -2.81
CA LYS A 92 -0.56 31.82 -3.31
C LYS A 92 0.00 32.44 -4.59
N LYS A 93 1.31 32.33 -4.82
CA LYS A 93 1.97 32.95 -5.99
C LYS A 93 1.77 32.12 -7.27
N ILE A 94 1.85 30.79 -7.16
CA ILE A 94 1.60 29.86 -8.28
C ILE A 94 0.16 29.95 -8.77
N SER A 95 -0.77 30.24 -7.85
CA SER A 95 -2.20 30.37 -8.15
C SER A 95 -2.53 31.56 -9.07
N GLN A 96 -1.63 32.51 -9.29
CA GLN A 96 -1.89 33.73 -10.06
C GLN A 96 -1.16 33.80 -11.40
N VAL A 97 -0.48 32.73 -11.83
CA VAL A 97 0.19 32.69 -13.12
C VAL A 97 -0.85 32.77 -14.25
N LEU A 98 -0.63 33.69 -15.20
CA LEU A 98 -1.46 33.83 -16.39
C LEU A 98 -1.17 32.68 -17.36
N ILE A 99 -2.18 32.21 -18.08
CA ILE A 99 -2.07 31.03 -18.97
C ILE A 99 -1.05 31.24 -20.10
N GLU A 100 -0.70 32.49 -20.41
CA GLU A 100 0.28 32.88 -21.42
C GLU A 100 1.73 32.55 -21.04
N GLU A 101 2.03 32.46 -19.74
CA GLU A 101 3.36 32.08 -19.24
C GLU A 101 3.53 30.56 -19.09
N LEU A 102 2.42 29.80 -19.07
CA LEU A 102 2.46 28.35 -19.19
C LEU A 102 2.82 28.01 -20.64
N GLN A 103 3.96 27.33 -20.86
CA GLN A 103 4.37 26.81 -22.16
C GLN A 103 3.43 25.67 -22.64
N LEU A 104 2.17 25.99 -22.91
CA LEU A 104 1.11 25.06 -23.26
C LEU A 104 1.04 24.88 -24.78
N SER A 105 0.50 23.73 -25.23
CA SER A 105 0.24 23.53 -26.66
C SER A 105 -0.80 24.51 -27.20
N VAL A 106 -0.65 24.92 -28.47
CA VAL A 106 -1.55 25.89 -29.14
C VAL A 106 -3.02 25.47 -29.07
N ARG A 107 -3.30 24.17 -29.18
CA ARG A 107 -4.66 23.62 -29.04
C ARG A 107 -5.23 23.88 -27.65
N ALA A 108 -4.46 23.57 -26.62
CA ALA A 108 -4.88 23.74 -25.24
C ALA A 108 -5.06 25.23 -24.90
N TYR A 109 -4.16 26.12 -25.35
CA TYR A 109 -4.32 27.58 -25.17
C TYR A 109 -5.62 28.10 -25.78
N ASN A 110 -5.94 27.71 -27.02
CA ASN A 110 -7.16 28.15 -27.70
C ASN A 110 -8.44 27.61 -27.05
N CYS A 111 -8.40 26.40 -26.48
CA CYS A 111 -9.53 25.85 -25.75
C CYS A 111 -9.77 26.61 -24.44
N LEU A 112 -8.72 26.91 -23.68
CA LEU A 112 -8.82 27.67 -22.43
C LEU A 112 -9.26 29.13 -22.66
N LYS A 113 -8.79 29.77 -23.74
CA LYS A 113 -9.19 31.14 -24.11
C LYS A 113 -10.68 31.25 -24.46
N ARG A 114 -11.24 30.27 -25.18
CA ARG A 114 -12.69 30.22 -25.48
C ARG A 114 -13.53 29.98 -24.22
N ALA A 115 -13.01 29.20 -23.27
CA ALA A 115 -13.65 28.92 -22.00
C ALA A 115 -13.59 30.08 -20.99
N GLN A 116 -13.04 31.25 -21.36
CA GLN A 116 -12.89 32.44 -20.49
C GLN A 116 -12.10 32.14 -19.19
N ILE A 117 -11.17 31.19 -19.24
CA ILE A 117 -10.28 30.89 -18.11
C ILE A 117 -9.02 31.73 -18.32
N HIS A 118 -8.70 32.59 -17.35
CA HIS A 118 -7.55 33.51 -17.43
C HIS A 118 -6.41 33.15 -16.45
N SER A 119 -6.66 32.27 -15.48
CA SER A 119 -5.68 31.85 -14.47
C SER A 119 -5.84 30.38 -14.06
N VAL A 120 -4.72 29.74 -13.74
CA VAL A 120 -4.61 28.33 -13.32
C VAL A 120 -5.23 28.03 -11.94
N ALA A 121 -5.60 29.06 -11.17
CA ALA A 121 -6.35 28.89 -9.92
C ALA A 121 -7.76 28.31 -10.10
N THR A 122 -8.32 28.36 -11.32
CA THR A 122 -9.68 27.89 -11.62
C THR A 122 -9.70 26.36 -11.69
N LYS A 123 -9.71 25.73 -10.52
CA LYS A 123 -9.35 24.32 -10.28
C LYS A 123 -10.30 23.22 -10.82
N ASN A 124 -11.15 23.48 -11.82
CA ASN A 124 -12.21 22.51 -12.19
C ASN A 124 -12.50 22.24 -13.68
N TYR A 125 -11.74 22.74 -14.66
CA TYR A 125 -12.13 22.57 -16.08
C TYR A 125 -11.05 22.13 -17.08
N ILE A 126 -9.84 21.76 -16.64
CA ILE A 126 -8.76 21.37 -17.57
C ILE A 126 -9.01 19.98 -18.22
N ILE A 127 -9.86 19.13 -17.62
CA ILE A 127 -10.03 17.73 -18.02
C ILE A 127 -10.89 17.57 -19.31
N ASN A 128 -11.65 18.59 -19.73
CA ASN A 128 -12.53 18.49 -20.91
C ASN A 128 -11.90 18.91 -22.25
N CYS A 129 -10.65 19.38 -22.27
CA CYS A 129 -10.02 19.86 -23.52
C CYS A 129 -9.23 18.79 -24.30
N PHE A 130 -9.10 17.57 -23.76
CA PHE A 130 -8.33 16.48 -24.39
C PHE A 130 -9.20 15.45 -25.13
N VAL A 131 -10.51 15.67 -25.22
CA VAL A 131 -11.42 14.83 -26.02
C VAL A 131 -11.84 15.60 -27.26
N PHE A 132 -10.91 15.71 -28.21
CA PHE A 132 -11.09 15.73 -29.67
C PHE A 132 -9.71 15.70 -30.35
#